data_AF-A0A550C3E9-F1
#
_entry.id   AF-A0A550C3E9-F1
#
_cell.length_a   1.000
_cell.length_b   1.000
_cell.length_c   1.000
_cell.angle_alpha   90.00
_cell.angle_beta   90.00
_cell.angle_gamma   90.00
#
_symmetry.space_group_name_H-M   'P 1'
#
loop_
_entity.id
_entity.type
_entity.pdbx_description
1 polymer ?
#
loop_
_entity_poly.entity_id
_entity_poly.type
_entity_poly.pdbx_seq_one_letter_code
_entity_poly.pdbx_strand_id
1 'polypeptide(L)'
;MNRNIRPDPDSKDHHDIVYELLRLLDGILKPMDPLMEETRMFLERTESTRYALDLWCNLFRYSKTPRVDAAYKASFLANTIVFRSYRGPEPWSQGSRVPAVISDSVAQFTGYRPRRLCRTIARYGEAFRIPEADTLARGMFTFASKLMDASRLLPAVCPREAIRSIVVSLDYYVKHRAWRVVEMVCFYLERLLRLTRDHRALEWAVNDGLFRVYTDTVDTGVRMGALDQGFVGAVDGLAKVMRQGFVYWRVLRAFHRKNNGRLPSTHSFSAQHPASRYTLAAYEAIKPSMHRARVEWAETVKQRCSFCKVSPPRRPPQFGACSCRSVYYCSRVCQKRHWQEHPPTM
;
A
#
# COMPACT_ATOMS: atom_id res chain seq x y z
N MET A 1 25.16 5.51 -2.90
CA MET A 1 26.35 4.67 -3.11
C MET A 1 27.57 5.55 -2.97
N ASN A 2 28.54 5.11 -2.18
CA ASN A 2 29.88 5.69 -2.17
C ASN A 2 30.42 5.56 -3.61
N ARG A 3 31.00 6.61 -4.18
CA ARG A 3 31.32 6.80 -5.61
C ARG A 3 32.29 5.77 -6.24
N ASN A 4 32.50 4.63 -5.57
CA ASN A 4 33.40 3.54 -5.95
C ASN A 4 32.75 2.57 -6.97
N ILE A 5 31.44 2.63 -7.15
CA ILE A 5 30.70 1.81 -8.12
C ILE A 5 30.27 2.70 -9.27
N ARG A 6 30.88 2.49 -10.45
CA ARG A 6 30.51 3.20 -11.67
C ARG A 6 29.21 2.63 -12.22
N PRO A 7 28.28 3.49 -12.69
CA PRO A 7 27.14 3.01 -13.42
C PRO A 7 27.60 2.33 -14.72
N ASP A 8 26.83 1.35 -15.17
CA ASP A 8 26.95 0.75 -16.48
C ASP A 8 26.97 1.85 -17.57
N PRO A 9 27.92 1.79 -18.52
CA PRO A 9 28.10 2.84 -19.51
C PRO A 9 26.89 3.03 -20.43
N ASP A 10 26.10 1.97 -20.66
CA ASP A 10 24.97 1.99 -21.59
C ASP A 10 23.67 2.40 -20.87
N SER A 11 23.37 1.79 -19.73
CA SER A 11 22.15 2.05 -18.95
C SER A 11 22.25 3.29 -18.05
N LYS A 12 23.47 3.73 -17.73
CA LYS A 12 23.79 4.71 -16.68
C LYS A 12 23.20 4.34 -15.31
N ASP A 13 23.03 3.05 -15.03
CA ASP A 13 22.53 2.50 -13.76
C ASP A 13 23.47 1.44 -13.16
N HIS A 14 23.15 0.86 -12.00
CA HIS A 14 24.01 -0.12 -11.33
C HIS A 14 23.51 -1.56 -11.49
N HIS A 15 22.79 -1.88 -12.58
CA HIS A 15 22.05 -3.13 -12.73
C HIS A 15 22.91 -4.39 -12.56
N ASP A 16 23.97 -4.54 -13.34
CA ASP A 16 24.78 -5.78 -13.35
C ASP A 16 25.44 -6.05 -12.00
N ILE A 17 25.98 -4.99 -11.37
CA ILE A 17 26.62 -5.10 -10.06
C ILE A 17 25.59 -5.46 -8.99
N VAL A 18 24.38 -4.87 -9.05
CA VAL A 18 23.28 -5.25 -8.15
C VAL A 18 22.91 -6.71 -8.34
N TYR A 19 22.83 -7.18 -9.58
CA TYR A 19 22.50 -8.57 -9.88
C TYR A 19 23.55 -9.54 -9.35
N GLU A 20 24.84 -9.26 -9.56
CA GLU A 20 25.92 -10.08 -9.04
C GLU A 20 25.98 -10.08 -7.50
N LEU A 21 25.69 -8.95 -6.85
CA LEU A 21 25.54 -8.91 -5.39
C LEU A 21 24.37 -9.77 -4.89
N LEU A 22 23.23 -9.76 -5.59
CA LEU A 22 22.10 -10.63 -5.31
C LEU A 22 22.44 -12.12 -5.54
N ARG A 23 23.35 -12.43 -6.48
CA ARG A 23 23.88 -13.78 -6.69
C ARG A 23 24.81 -14.23 -5.59
N LEU A 24 25.73 -13.38 -5.18
CA LEU A 24 26.64 -13.66 -4.09
C LEU A 24 25.88 -13.92 -2.78
N LEU A 25 24.94 -13.04 -2.41
CA LEU A 25 24.16 -13.19 -1.17
C LEU A 25 23.31 -14.47 -1.17
N ASP A 26 22.69 -14.80 -2.30
CA ASP A 26 21.96 -16.06 -2.43
C ASP A 26 22.87 -17.27 -2.32
N GLY A 27 24.05 -17.24 -2.94
CA GLY A 27 25.06 -18.30 -2.81
C GLY A 27 25.50 -18.51 -1.35
N ILE A 28 25.67 -17.42 -0.59
CA ILE A 28 26.01 -17.47 0.84
C ILE A 28 24.85 -18.08 1.66
N LEU A 29 23.61 -17.71 1.35
CA LEU A 29 22.44 -18.16 2.11
C LEU A 29 21.96 -19.56 1.72
N LYS A 30 22.11 -19.99 0.47
CA LYS A 30 21.59 -21.29 -0.02
C LYS A 30 21.97 -22.52 0.82
N PRO A 31 23.22 -22.71 1.29
CA PRO A 31 23.59 -23.91 2.04
C PRO A 31 23.05 -23.95 3.48
N MET A 32 22.43 -22.88 3.97
CA MET A 32 22.00 -22.78 5.36
C MET A 32 20.60 -23.37 5.57
N ASP A 33 20.48 -24.31 6.51
CA ASP A 33 19.20 -24.87 6.92
C ASP A 33 18.42 -23.85 7.77
N PRO A 34 17.19 -23.47 7.39
CA PRO A 34 16.39 -22.52 8.15
C PRO A 34 16.02 -22.96 9.57
N LEU A 35 16.09 -24.26 9.89
CA LEU A 35 15.73 -24.80 11.20
C LEU A 35 16.92 -24.87 12.17
N MET A 36 18.14 -24.61 11.68
CA MET A 36 19.36 -24.68 12.48
C MET A 36 19.65 -23.37 13.22
N GLU A 37 20.02 -23.48 14.50
CA GLU A 37 20.41 -22.35 15.34
C GLU A 37 21.60 -21.58 14.76
N GLU A 38 22.52 -22.32 14.15
CA GLU A 38 23.73 -21.84 13.49
C GLU A 38 23.40 -20.87 12.35
N THR A 39 22.35 -21.14 11.58
CA THR A 39 21.85 -20.26 10.51
C THR A 39 21.39 -18.93 11.09
N ARG A 40 20.67 -18.97 12.21
CA ARG A 40 20.22 -17.75 12.89
C ARG A 40 21.40 -16.98 13.46
N MET A 41 22.33 -17.66 14.14
CA MET A 41 23.55 -17.05 14.66
C MET A 41 24.40 -16.42 13.55
N PHE A 42 24.48 -17.05 12.38
CA PHE A 42 25.15 -16.47 11.21
C PHE A 42 24.47 -15.18 10.74
N LEU A 43 23.13 -15.18 10.63
CA LEU A 43 22.37 -13.98 10.22
C LEU A 43 22.44 -12.85 11.25
N GLU A 44 22.56 -13.18 12.54
CA GLU A 44 22.73 -12.22 13.64
C GLU A 44 24.16 -11.66 13.71
N ARG A 45 25.18 -12.46 13.37
CA ARG A 45 26.60 -12.08 13.46
C ARG A 45 27.19 -11.47 12.18
N THR A 46 26.51 -11.59 11.04
CA THR A 46 26.99 -11.10 9.76
C THR A 46 26.14 -9.96 9.20
N GLU A 47 26.74 -9.14 8.34
CA GLU A 47 26.05 -8.06 7.63
C GLU A 47 25.13 -8.55 6.50
N SER A 48 25.01 -9.87 6.28
CA SER A 48 24.21 -10.48 5.21
C SER A 48 22.75 -10.02 5.26
N THR A 49 22.17 -9.96 6.47
CA THR A 49 20.82 -9.45 6.72
C THR A 49 20.68 -8.00 6.26
N ARG A 50 21.65 -7.16 6.60
CA ARG A 50 21.65 -5.73 6.28
C ARG A 50 21.80 -5.50 4.78
N TYR A 51 22.72 -6.20 4.11
CA TYR A 51 22.91 -6.08 2.67
C TYR A 51 21.68 -6.51 1.86
N ALA A 52 21.08 -7.66 2.19
CA ALA A 52 19.89 -8.13 1.49
C ALA A 52 18.68 -7.22 1.70
N LEU A 53 18.46 -6.70 2.92
CA LEU A 53 17.37 -5.76 3.20
C LEU A 53 17.62 -4.38 2.56
N ASP A 54 18.87 -3.92 2.47
CA ASP A 54 19.23 -2.70 1.74
C ASP A 54 18.92 -2.85 0.25
N LEU A 55 19.41 -3.92 -0.38
CA LEU A 55 19.13 -4.24 -1.77
C LEU A 55 17.62 -4.35 -2.01
N TRP A 56 16.87 -5.03 -1.14
CA TRP A 56 15.42 -5.11 -1.28
C TRP A 56 14.74 -3.74 -1.18
N CYS A 57 15.10 -2.92 -0.18
CA CYS A 57 14.52 -1.59 0.01
C CYS A 57 14.87 -0.62 -1.14
N ASN A 58 16.06 -0.78 -1.73
CA ASN A 58 16.72 0.20 -2.58
C ASN A 58 17.01 -0.26 -4.00
N LEU A 59 16.63 -1.47 -4.38
CA LEU A 59 16.79 -2.05 -5.72
C LEU A 59 16.43 -1.04 -6.80
N PHE A 60 15.25 -0.46 -6.67
CA PHE A 60 14.63 0.50 -7.55
C PHE A 60 15.29 1.89 -7.61
N ARG A 61 16.24 2.15 -6.70
CA ARG A 61 17.14 3.32 -6.73
C ARG A 61 18.49 2.98 -7.34
N TYR A 62 18.94 1.73 -7.19
CA TYR A 62 20.20 1.24 -7.73
C TYR A 62 20.07 0.89 -9.22
N SER A 63 18.95 0.30 -9.60
CA SER A 63 18.54 0.10 -10.98
C SER A 63 17.17 0.75 -11.20
N LYS A 64 17.08 1.64 -12.19
CA LYS A 64 15.83 2.38 -12.45
C LYS A 64 14.75 1.46 -13.01
N THR A 65 15.15 0.48 -13.82
CA THR A 65 14.30 -0.52 -14.45
C THR A 65 14.94 -1.90 -14.25
N PRO A 66 14.95 -2.42 -13.01
CA PRO A 66 15.57 -3.71 -12.76
C PRO A 66 14.84 -4.78 -13.56
N ARG A 67 15.60 -5.71 -14.13
CA ARG A 67 15.04 -6.95 -14.67
C ARG A 67 14.20 -7.67 -13.61
N VAL A 68 13.19 -8.40 -14.08
CA VAL A 68 12.23 -9.07 -13.20
C VAL A 68 12.94 -10.10 -12.31
N ASP A 69 13.96 -10.77 -12.80
CA ASP A 69 14.79 -11.71 -12.04
C ASP A 69 15.56 -11.04 -10.88
N ALA A 70 16.07 -9.82 -11.07
CA ALA A 70 16.70 -9.06 -9.99
C ALA A 70 15.68 -8.69 -8.90
N ALA A 71 14.47 -8.25 -9.29
CA ALA A 71 13.38 -7.99 -8.35
C ALA A 71 12.93 -9.26 -7.61
N TYR A 72 12.81 -10.37 -8.35
CA TYR A 72 12.50 -11.70 -7.83
C TYR A 72 13.51 -12.08 -6.76
N LYS A 73 14.80 -12.03 -7.10
CA LYS A 73 15.90 -12.43 -6.22
C LYS A 73 16.02 -11.55 -4.98
N ALA A 74 15.86 -10.23 -5.12
CA ALA A 74 15.85 -9.32 -3.98
C ALA A 74 14.70 -9.62 -3.01
N SER A 75 13.49 -9.88 -3.52
CA SER A 75 12.35 -10.21 -2.67
C SER A 75 12.42 -11.62 -2.09
N PHE A 76 12.99 -12.58 -2.82
CA PHE A 76 13.27 -13.92 -2.31
C PHE A 76 14.22 -13.84 -1.11
N LEU A 77 15.38 -13.19 -1.26
CA LEU A 77 16.36 -13.03 -0.18
C LEU A 77 15.78 -12.36 1.07
N ALA A 78 15.00 -11.29 0.89
CA ALA A 78 14.34 -10.62 2.01
C ALA A 78 13.38 -11.57 2.75
N ASN A 79 12.55 -12.33 2.03
CA ASN A 79 11.65 -13.33 2.62
C ASN A 79 12.42 -14.47 3.31
N THR A 80 13.50 -14.96 2.69
CA THR A 80 14.36 -16.01 3.25
C THR A 80 14.98 -15.57 4.57
N ILE A 81 15.48 -14.34 4.66
CA ILE A 81 16.03 -13.80 5.90
C ILE A 81 14.96 -13.70 6.98
N VAL A 82 13.76 -13.22 6.65
CA VAL A 82 12.67 -13.16 7.64
C VAL A 82 12.34 -14.56 8.15
N PHE A 83 12.23 -15.54 7.25
CA PHE A 83 11.91 -16.91 7.61
C PHE A 83 12.96 -17.52 8.55
N ARG A 84 14.24 -17.35 8.22
CA ARG A 84 15.38 -17.89 8.96
C ARG A 84 15.70 -17.15 10.26
N SER A 85 15.24 -15.91 10.39
CA SER A 85 15.45 -15.11 11.61
C SER A 85 14.34 -15.32 12.66
N TYR A 86 13.31 -16.11 12.34
CA TYR A 86 12.14 -16.26 13.18
C TYR A 86 12.34 -17.37 14.23
N ARG A 87 12.05 -17.09 15.51
CA ARG A 87 12.23 -18.03 16.64
C ARG A 87 10.97 -18.81 17.04
N GLY A 88 9.92 -18.77 16.22
CA GLY A 88 8.61 -19.41 16.51
C GLY A 88 8.16 -20.38 15.41
N PRO A 89 6.98 -21.02 15.58
CA PRO A 89 6.54 -22.12 14.72
C PRO A 89 6.33 -21.71 13.26
N GLU A 90 5.96 -20.45 13.00
CA GLU A 90 5.93 -19.91 11.63
C GLU A 90 5.96 -18.36 11.60
N PRO A 91 6.80 -17.72 10.76
CA PRO A 91 6.95 -16.26 10.64
C PRO A 91 5.71 -15.52 10.14
N TRP A 92 4.76 -16.23 9.53
CA TRP A 92 3.58 -15.65 8.91
C TRP A 92 2.27 -16.01 9.61
N SER A 93 2.34 -16.78 10.70
CA SER A 93 1.20 -17.13 11.53
C SER A 93 0.48 -15.91 12.11
N GLN A 94 -0.78 -16.07 12.53
CA GLN A 94 -1.50 -15.00 13.21
C GLN A 94 -0.80 -14.66 14.54
N GLY A 95 -0.59 -13.37 14.84
CA GLY A 95 0.14 -12.92 16.03
C GLY A 95 1.67 -12.88 15.91
N SER A 96 2.26 -13.49 14.87
CA SER A 96 3.69 -13.34 14.57
C SER A 96 4.08 -11.88 14.29
N ARG A 97 5.25 -11.47 14.77
CA ARG A 97 5.83 -10.13 14.55
C ARG A 97 7.16 -10.24 13.83
N VAL A 98 7.44 -9.30 12.93
CA VAL A 98 8.76 -9.21 12.30
C VAL A 98 9.82 -8.98 13.40
N PRO A 99 10.92 -9.75 13.42
CA PRO A 99 12.02 -9.53 14.35
C PRO A 99 12.50 -8.06 14.33
N ALA A 100 12.81 -7.51 15.51
CA ALA A 100 13.18 -6.09 15.65
C ALA A 100 14.38 -5.72 14.78
N VAL A 101 15.40 -6.59 14.70
CA VAL A 101 16.58 -6.40 13.84
C VAL A 101 16.23 -6.18 12.37
N ILE A 102 15.19 -6.85 11.87
CA ILE A 102 14.72 -6.70 10.49
C ILE A 102 13.91 -5.41 10.34
N SER A 103 12.95 -5.16 11.23
CA SER A 103 12.10 -3.97 11.14
C SER A 103 12.88 -2.67 11.34
N ASP A 104 13.87 -2.64 12.25
CA ASP A 104 14.78 -1.50 12.44
C ASP A 104 15.70 -1.31 11.24
N SER A 105 16.21 -2.38 10.63
CA SER A 105 17.01 -2.29 9.41
C SER A 105 16.19 -1.71 8.24
N VAL A 106 14.96 -2.19 8.03
CA VAL A 106 14.06 -1.64 7.01
C VAL A 106 13.75 -0.16 7.31
N ALA A 107 13.54 0.21 8.58
CA ALA A 107 13.33 1.61 8.97
C ALA A 107 14.56 2.46 8.63
N GLN A 108 15.77 1.98 8.94
CA GLN A 108 17.02 2.66 8.62
C GLN A 108 17.20 2.84 7.09
N PHE A 109 17.02 1.78 6.29
CA PHE A 109 17.22 1.82 4.84
C PHE A 109 16.18 2.67 4.11
N THR A 110 14.97 2.74 4.65
CA THR A 110 13.94 3.68 4.18
C THR A 110 14.18 5.11 4.67
N GLY A 111 15.14 5.33 5.57
CA GLY A 111 15.50 6.63 6.14
C GLY A 111 14.42 7.15 7.10
N TYR A 112 13.78 6.23 7.84
CA TYR A 112 12.64 6.48 8.72
C TYR A 112 11.47 7.18 8.03
N ARG A 113 11.29 6.90 6.73
CA ARG A 113 10.23 7.46 5.90
C ARG A 113 9.32 6.34 5.40
N PRO A 114 8.24 5.98 6.13
CA PRO A 114 7.27 4.94 5.74
C PRO A 114 6.73 5.08 4.30
N ARG A 115 6.58 6.32 3.83
CA ARG A 115 6.16 6.61 2.44
C ARG A 115 7.08 6.00 1.39
N ARG A 116 8.36 5.82 1.70
CA ARG A 116 9.32 5.17 0.81
C ARG A 116 9.08 3.68 0.76
N LEU A 117 8.78 3.04 1.90
CA LEU A 117 8.38 1.63 1.93
C LEU A 117 7.14 1.40 1.06
N CYS A 118 6.09 2.22 1.19
CA CYS A 118 4.89 2.10 0.33
C CYS A 118 5.22 2.15 -1.17
N ARG A 119 6.17 3.00 -1.58
CA ARG A 119 6.61 3.06 -2.99
C ARG A 119 7.39 1.82 -3.38
N THR A 120 8.27 1.32 -2.52
CA THR A 120 9.03 0.09 -2.76
C THR A 120 8.07 -1.10 -2.95
N ILE A 121 7.10 -1.28 -2.04
CA ILE A 121 6.07 -2.32 -2.16
C ILE A 121 5.25 -2.17 -3.44
N ALA A 122 4.81 -0.95 -3.77
CA ALA A 122 4.07 -0.68 -5.01
C ALA A 122 4.87 -0.99 -6.28
N ARG A 123 6.20 -0.80 -6.27
CA ARG A 123 7.07 -1.13 -7.40
C ARG A 123 7.31 -2.64 -7.52
N TYR A 124 7.46 -3.36 -6.41
CA TYR A 124 7.48 -4.84 -6.45
C TYR A 124 6.14 -5.40 -6.91
N GLY A 125 5.02 -4.86 -6.42
CA GLY A 125 3.69 -5.26 -6.85
C GLY A 125 3.43 -5.04 -8.34
N GLU A 126 4.15 -4.10 -8.98
CA GLU A 126 4.16 -3.90 -10.44
C GLU A 126 5.09 -4.89 -11.14
N ALA A 127 6.32 -5.07 -10.64
CA ALA A 127 7.31 -6.00 -11.20
C ALA A 127 6.85 -7.47 -11.17
N PHE A 128 6.00 -7.84 -10.21
CA PHE A 128 5.50 -9.20 -10.02
C PHE A 128 4.14 -9.46 -10.70
N ARG A 129 3.68 -8.59 -11.61
CA ARG A 129 2.49 -8.86 -12.44
C ARG A 129 2.78 -9.87 -13.56
N ILE A 130 3.31 -11.03 -13.17
CA ILE A 130 3.58 -12.20 -14.01
C ILE A 130 3.22 -13.47 -13.22
N PRO A 131 2.69 -14.52 -13.86
CA PRO A 131 2.25 -15.73 -13.15
C PRO A 131 3.36 -16.42 -12.34
N GLU A 132 4.59 -16.39 -12.82
CA GLU A 132 5.74 -17.07 -12.21
C GLU A 132 6.15 -16.43 -10.86
N ALA A 133 5.68 -15.22 -10.58
CA ALA A 133 6.02 -14.47 -9.37
C ALA A 133 4.98 -14.58 -8.25
N ASP A 134 3.88 -15.32 -8.42
CA ASP A 134 2.75 -15.35 -7.46
C ASP A 134 3.18 -15.70 -6.03
N THR A 135 4.01 -16.74 -5.85
CA THR A 135 4.50 -17.15 -4.52
C THR A 135 5.31 -16.05 -3.84
N LEU A 136 6.15 -15.33 -4.60
CA LEU A 136 6.91 -14.20 -4.08
C LEU A 136 6.04 -12.98 -3.81
N ALA A 137 5.09 -12.68 -4.71
CA ALA A 137 4.14 -11.59 -4.51
C ALA A 137 3.35 -11.81 -3.21
N ARG A 138 2.86 -13.04 -2.98
CA ARG A 138 2.23 -13.43 -1.71
C ARG A 138 3.14 -13.12 -0.54
N GLY A 139 4.36 -13.69 -0.51
CA GLY A 139 5.30 -13.48 0.60
C GLY A 139 5.64 -12.00 0.82
N MET A 140 5.80 -11.23 -0.26
CA MET A 140 6.10 -9.80 -0.23
C MET A 140 4.95 -8.99 0.39
N PHE A 141 3.69 -9.24 0.01
CA PHE A 141 2.55 -8.56 0.63
C PHE A 141 2.31 -9.00 2.08
N THR A 142 2.57 -10.27 2.41
CA THR A 142 2.57 -10.73 3.81
C THR A 142 3.61 -9.98 4.63
N PHE A 143 4.85 -9.93 4.15
CA PHE A 143 5.94 -9.24 4.84
C PHE A 143 5.64 -7.75 5.01
N ALA A 144 5.19 -7.08 3.94
CA ALA A 144 4.79 -5.68 3.98
C ALA A 144 3.67 -5.41 5.00
N SER A 145 2.71 -6.32 5.12
CA SER A 145 1.60 -6.22 6.08
C SER A 145 2.07 -6.29 7.53
N LYS A 146 3.01 -7.21 7.81
CA LYS A 146 3.62 -7.40 9.13
C LYS A 146 4.57 -6.28 9.51
N LEU A 147 5.29 -5.69 8.55
CA LEU A 147 6.13 -4.51 8.80
C LEU A 147 5.32 -3.32 9.34
N MET A 148 4.03 -3.20 9.01
CA MET A 148 3.16 -2.16 9.55
C MET A 148 2.85 -2.31 11.06
N ASP A 149 3.12 -3.46 11.68
CA ASP A 149 3.02 -3.62 13.13
C ASP A 149 4.13 -2.85 13.87
N ALA A 150 5.25 -2.55 13.19
CA ALA A 150 6.28 -1.67 13.71
C ALA A 150 5.86 -0.20 13.50
N SER A 151 5.63 0.53 14.60
CA SER A 151 5.13 1.91 14.56
C SER A 151 5.95 2.86 13.68
N ARG A 152 7.28 2.65 13.62
CA ARG A 152 8.22 3.44 12.79
C ARG A 152 8.05 3.24 11.28
N LEU A 153 7.39 2.16 10.87
CA LEU A 153 7.15 1.80 9.46
C LEU A 153 5.69 2.01 9.04
N LEU A 154 4.81 2.36 9.98
CA LEU A 154 3.42 2.68 9.68
C LEU A 154 3.32 4.06 9.00
N PRO A 155 2.78 4.16 7.78
CA PRO A 155 2.65 5.45 7.11
C PRO A 155 1.52 6.28 7.71
N ALA A 156 1.82 7.51 8.13
CA ALA A 156 0.79 8.50 8.44
C ALA A 156 -0.05 8.84 7.18
N VAL A 157 0.60 8.97 6.02
CA VAL A 157 -0.01 9.25 4.72
C VAL A 157 0.64 8.37 3.65
N CYS A 158 -0.14 7.61 2.89
CA CYS A 158 0.37 6.82 1.76
C CYS A 158 0.54 7.69 0.49
N PRO A 159 1.53 7.46 -0.39
CA PRO A 159 1.58 8.11 -1.71
C PRO A 159 0.45 7.64 -2.64
N ARG A 160 -0.19 8.57 -3.36
CA ARG A 160 -1.27 8.25 -4.32
C ARG A 160 -0.87 7.21 -5.36
N GLU A 161 0.29 7.37 -6.01
CA GLU A 161 0.75 6.41 -7.03
C GLU A 161 1.01 5.03 -6.43
N ALA A 162 1.38 4.94 -5.15
CA ALA A 162 1.54 3.65 -4.49
C ALA A 162 0.18 2.95 -4.32
N ILE A 163 -0.84 3.67 -3.83
CA ILE A 163 -2.21 3.16 -3.74
C ILE A 163 -2.72 2.71 -5.11
N ARG A 164 -2.57 3.56 -6.13
CA ARG A 164 -2.97 3.23 -7.51
C ARG A 164 -2.31 1.94 -7.99
N SER A 165 -0.99 1.81 -7.83
CA SER A 165 -0.26 0.62 -8.27
C SER A 165 -0.76 -0.64 -7.54
N ILE A 166 -1.01 -0.57 -6.23
CA ILE A 166 -1.51 -1.71 -5.46
C ILE A 166 -2.92 -2.12 -5.91
N VAL A 167 -3.82 -1.17 -6.18
CA VAL A 167 -5.16 -1.47 -6.71
C VAL A 167 -5.09 -2.10 -8.10
N VAL A 168 -4.18 -1.62 -8.96
CA VAL A 168 -3.94 -2.23 -10.28
C VAL A 168 -3.36 -3.64 -10.14
N SER A 169 -2.48 -3.88 -9.17
CA SER A 169 -1.96 -5.22 -8.89
C SER A 169 -3.06 -6.15 -8.39
N LEU A 170 -3.97 -5.68 -7.53
CA LEU A 170 -5.14 -6.46 -7.12
C LEU A 170 -6.00 -6.87 -8.33
N ASP A 171 -6.32 -5.92 -9.22
CA ASP A 171 -7.09 -6.18 -10.46
C ASP A 171 -6.40 -7.23 -11.34
N TYR A 172 -5.07 -7.14 -11.47
CA TYR A 172 -4.27 -8.13 -12.18
C TYR A 172 -4.42 -9.54 -11.57
N TYR A 173 -4.19 -9.70 -10.27
CA TYR A 173 -4.23 -11.02 -9.62
C TYR A 173 -5.63 -11.61 -9.59
N VAL A 174 -6.68 -10.80 -9.49
CA VAL A 174 -8.08 -11.25 -9.60
C VAL A 174 -8.34 -11.81 -11.01
N LYS A 175 -7.93 -11.11 -12.06
CA LYS A 175 -8.09 -11.58 -13.46
C LYS A 175 -7.33 -12.87 -13.75
N HIS A 176 -6.16 -13.04 -13.15
CA HIS A 176 -5.31 -14.24 -13.31
C HIS A 176 -5.63 -15.32 -12.27
N ARG A 177 -6.66 -15.13 -11.43
CA ARG A 177 -7.14 -16.11 -10.44
C ARG A 177 -6.07 -16.53 -9.41
N ALA A 178 -5.13 -15.63 -9.09
CA ALA A 178 -4.08 -15.85 -8.10
C ALA A 178 -4.59 -15.61 -6.67
N TRP A 179 -5.57 -16.39 -6.20
CA TRP A 179 -6.35 -16.11 -4.98
C TRP A 179 -5.52 -15.94 -3.71
N ARG A 180 -4.44 -16.70 -3.57
CA ARG A 180 -3.50 -16.57 -2.44
C ARG A 180 -2.80 -15.21 -2.43
N VAL A 181 -2.54 -14.63 -3.59
CA VAL A 181 -1.97 -13.28 -3.70
C VAL A 181 -3.06 -12.24 -3.47
N VAL A 182 -4.25 -12.44 -4.04
CA VAL A 182 -5.43 -11.58 -3.82
C VAL A 182 -5.73 -11.42 -2.33
N GLU A 183 -5.73 -12.52 -1.58
CA GLU A 183 -5.87 -12.54 -0.12
C GLU A 183 -4.89 -11.57 0.57
N MET A 184 -3.60 -11.71 0.28
CA MET A 184 -2.56 -10.89 0.91
C MET A 184 -2.56 -9.43 0.43
N VAL A 185 -2.95 -9.16 -0.82
CA VAL A 185 -3.11 -7.79 -1.32
C VAL A 185 -4.32 -7.11 -0.65
N CYS A 186 -5.44 -7.82 -0.49
CA CYS A 186 -6.61 -7.34 0.25
C CYS A 186 -6.24 -7.05 1.71
N PHE A 187 -5.52 -7.95 2.37
CA PHE A 187 -5.05 -7.77 3.74
C PHE A 187 -4.11 -6.56 3.86
N TYR A 188 -3.16 -6.40 2.94
CA TYR A 188 -2.26 -5.26 2.91
C TYR A 188 -3.00 -3.94 2.69
N LEU A 189 -3.92 -3.89 1.72
CA LEU A 189 -4.76 -2.71 1.45
C LEU A 189 -5.66 -2.36 2.63
N GLU A 190 -6.34 -3.34 3.23
CA GLU A 190 -7.16 -3.15 4.42
C GLU A 190 -6.37 -2.46 5.53
N ARG A 191 -5.20 -3.01 5.87
CA ARG A 191 -4.34 -2.45 6.92
C ARG A 191 -3.86 -1.07 6.57
N LEU A 192 -3.40 -0.86 5.34
CA LEU A 192 -2.93 0.44 4.88
C LEU A 192 -4.03 1.49 4.98
N LEU A 193 -5.24 1.18 4.54
CA LEU A 193 -6.37 2.09 4.53
C LEU A 193 -6.94 2.34 5.94
N ARG A 194 -6.94 1.33 6.82
CA ARG A 194 -7.42 1.43 8.20
C ARG A 194 -6.45 2.16 9.12
N LEU A 195 -5.15 1.88 9.00
CA LEU A 195 -4.14 2.34 9.94
C LEU A 195 -3.53 3.69 9.56
N THR A 196 -3.63 4.12 8.30
CA THR A 196 -3.24 5.49 7.93
C THR A 196 -4.17 6.50 8.58
N ARG A 197 -3.64 7.63 9.05
CA ARG A 197 -4.43 8.73 9.65
C ARG A 197 -5.28 9.49 8.62
N ASP A 198 -5.23 9.10 7.36
CA ASP A 198 -5.65 9.92 6.23
C ASP A 198 -6.56 9.15 5.26
N HIS A 199 -7.84 9.52 5.25
CA HIS A 199 -8.86 8.94 4.37
C HIS A 199 -8.64 9.24 2.88
N ARG A 200 -7.68 10.10 2.51
CA ARG A 200 -7.30 10.31 1.09
C ARG A 200 -6.82 9.04 0.43
N ALA A 201 -6.17 8.13 1.16
CA ALA A 201 -5.74 6.85 0.61
C ALA A 201 -6.95 6.03 0.10
N LEU A 202 -8.04 6.01 0.88
CA LEU A 202 -9.28 5.34 0.49
C LEU A 202 -9.98 6.08 -0.65
N GLU A 203 -10.04 7.43 -0.62
CA GLU A 203 -10.56 8.22 -1.74
C GLU A 203 -9.82 7.90 -3.04
N TRP A 204 -8.49 7.80 -3.01
CA TRP A 204 -7.70 7.47 -4.20
C TRP A 204 -7.96 6.03 -4.66
N ALA A 205 -7.95 5.06 -3.74
CA ALA A 205 -8.23 3.67 -4.08
C ALA A 205 -9.60 3.51 -4.76
N VAL A 206 -10.65 4.15 -4.22
CA VAL A 206 -12.00 4.15 -4.82
C VAL A 206 -11.98 4.79 -6.21
N ASN A 207 -11.28 5.91 -6.39
CA ASN A 207 -11.16 6.56 -7.69
C ASN A 207 -10.42 5.71 -8.73
N ASP A 208 -9.47 4.89 -8.28
CA ASP A 208 -8.69 3.98 -9.10
C ASP A 208 -9.38 2.62 -9.30
N GLY A 209 -10.63 2.47 -8.83
CA GLY A 209 -11.50 1.34 -9.16
C GLY A 209 -11.60 0.26 -8.09
N LEU A 210 -11.14 0.51 -6.85
CA LEU A 210 -11.13 -0.47 -5.76
C LEU A 210 -12.48 -1.21 -5.60
N PHE A 211 -13.61 -0.51 -5.66
CA PHE A 211 -14.92 -1.15 -5.46
C PHE A 211 -15.25 -2.15 -6.58
N ARG A 212 -14.93 -1.84 -7.83
CA ARG A 212 -15.13 -2.77 -8.96
C ARG A 212 -14.26 -4.02 -8.76
N VAL A 213 -12.98 -3.82 -8.45
CA VAL A 213 -12.05 -4.94 -8.24
C VAL A 213 -12.52 -5.81 -7.05
N TYR A 214 -13.04 -5.18 -6.00
CA TYR A 214 -13.65 -5.87 -4.87
C TYR A 214 -14.88 -6.70 -5.27
N THR A 215 -15.81 -6.15 -6.06
CA THR A 215 -16.97 -6.93 -6.54
C THR A 215 -16.54 -8.09 -7.42
N ASP A 216 -15.56 -7.87 -8.32
CA ASP A 216 -15.00 -8.93 -9.16
C ASP A 216 -14.34 -10.04 -8.32
N THR A 217 -13.68 -9.65 -7.22
CA THR A 217 -13.08 -10.58 -6.25
C THR A 217 -14.14 -11.44 -5.57
N VAL A 218 -15.21 -10.83 -5.08
CA VAL A 218 -16.32 -11.55 -4.42
C VAL A 218 -17.01 -12.48 -5.41
N ASP A 219 -17.40 -11.98 -6.58
CA ASP A 219 -18.18 -12.75 -7.56
C ASP A 219 -17.40 -13.92 -8.15
N THR A 220 -16.09 -13.73 -8.39
CA THR A 220 -15.25 -14.77 -8.98
C THR A 220 -14.70 -15.73 -7.92
N GLY A 221 -14.30 -15.23 -6.75
CA GLY A 221 -13.81 -16.05 -5.65
C GLY A 221 -14.87 -17.02 -5.12
N VAL A 222 -16.11 -16.55 -4.96
CA VAL A 222 -17.27 -17.37 -4.57
C VAL A 222 -17.52 -18.49 -5.58
N ARG A 223 -17.57 -18.15 -6.87
CA ARG A 223 -17.86 -19.14 -7.94
C ARG A 223 -16.84 -20.27 -8.00
N MET A 224 -15.64 -20.05 -7.50
CA MET A 224 -14.56 -21.03 -7.57
C MET A 224 -14.24 -21.68 -6.21
N GLY A 225 -15.06 -21.46 -5.19
CA GLY A 225 -14.88 -22.09 -3.87
C GLY A 225 -13.63 -21.65 -3.12
N ALA A 226 -13.04 -20.49 -3.48
CA ALA A 226 -11.88 -19.91 -2.80
C ALA A 226 -12.30 -19.24 -1.48
N LEU A 227 -12.90 -20.02 -0.57
CA LEU A 227 -13.58 -19.56 0.64
C LEU A 227 -12.90 -20.05 1.92
N ASP A 228 -11.57 -20.16 1.94
CA ASP A 228 -10.93 -20.34 3.23
C ASP A 228 -11.16 -19.10 4.13
N GLN A 229 -11.11 -19.33 5.44
CA GLN A 229 -11.44 -18.28 6.41
C GLN A 229 -10.51 -17.06 6.30
N GLY A 230 -9.27 -17.25 5.85
CA GLY A 230 -8.30 -16.18 5.63
C GLY A 230 -8.72 -15.26 4.50
N PHE A 231 -9.09 -15.83 3.36
CA PHE A 231 -9.61 -15.09 2.20
C PHE A 231 -10.87 -14.29 2.55
N VAL A 232 -11.87 -14.94 3.16
CA VAL A 232 -13.12 -14.27 3.56
C VAL A 232 -12.82 -13.11 4.51
N GLY A 233 -11.96 -13.34 5.52
CA GLY A 233 -11.57 -12.30 6.47
C GLY A 233 -10.87 -11.09 5.83
N ALA A 234 -9.97 -11.33 4.87
CA ALA A 234 -9.27 -10.26 4.15
C ALA A 234 -10.23 -9.41 3.29
N VAL A 235 -11.15 -10.06 2.57
CA VAL A 235 -12.15 -9.40 1.72
C VAL A 235 -13.16 -8.62 2.58
N ASP A 236 -13.66 -9.21 3.65
CA ASP A 236 -14.60 -8.55 4.58
C ASP A 236 -13.95 -7.37 5.31
N GLY A 237 -12.67 -7.47 5.64
CA GLY A 237 -11.89 -6.36 6.18
C GLY A 237 -11.87 -5.15 5.24
N LEU A 238 -11.62 -5.37 3.96
CA LEU A 238 -11.63 -4.31 2.95
C LEU A 238 -13.02 -3.69 2.78
N ALA A 239 -14.08 -4.51 2.81
CA ALA A 239 -15.47 -4.06 2.79
C ALA A 239 -15.80 -3.16 4.00
N LYS A 240 -15.38 -3.58 5.20
CA LYS A 240 -15.55 -2.82 6.43
C LYS A 240 -14.89 -1.45 6.36
N VAL A 241 -13.67 -1.37 5.80
CA VAL A 241 -12.95 -0.10 5.62
C VAL A 241 -13.68 0.82 4.63
N MET A 242 -14.16 0.30 3.50
CA MET A 242 -14.97 1.08 2.55
C MET A 242 -16.25 1.62 3.21
N ARG A 243 -16.98 0.76 3.93
CA ARG A 243 -18.19 1.12 4.67
C ARG A 243 -17.94 2.23 5.69
N GLN A 244 -16.90 2.09 6.52
CA GLN A 244 -16.51 3.10 7.50
C GLN A 244 -16.07 4.40 6.81
N GLY A 245 -15.50 4.33 5.62
CA GLY A 245 -15.08 5.47 4.83
C GLY A 245 -16.22 6.39 4.38
N PHE A 246 -17.46 5.91 4.28
CA PHE A 246 -18.57 6.72 3.77
C PHE A 246 -18.96 7.90 4.66
N VAL A 247 -18.53 7.91 5.92
CA VAL A 247 -18.68 9.09 6.81
C VAL A 247 -17.89 10.30 6.28
N TYR A 248 -16.85 10.08 5.47
CA TYR A 248 -16.06 11.14 4.86
C TYR A 248 -16.63 11.53 3.50
N TRP A 249 -17.09 12.79 3.40
CA TRP A 249 -17.68 13.36 2.18
C TRP A 249 -16.88 13.05 0.90
N ARG A 250 -15.55 13.16 0.96
CA ARG A 250 -14.69 12.95 -0.22
C ARG A 250 -14.66 11.49 -0.69
N VAL A 251 -14.69 10.54 0.23
CA VAL A 251 -14.77 9.11 -0.07
C VAL A 251 -16.14 8.78 -0.63
N LEU A 252 -17.20 9.24 0.03
CA LEU A 252 -18.59 9.05 -0.43
C LEU A 252 -18.81 9.64 -1.82
N ARG A 253 -18.32 10.85 -2.08
CA ARG A 253 -18.37 11.50 -3.39
C ARG A 253 -17.58 10.73 -4.45
N ALA A 254 -16.37 10.25 -4.12
CA ALA A 254 -15.57 9.45 -5.03
C ALA A 254 -16.29 8.16 -5.42
N PHE A 255 -16.89 7.48 -4.44
CA PHE A 255 -17.67 6.27 -4.63
C PHE A 255 -18.90 6.52 -5.49
N HIS A 256 -19.72 7.50 -5.14
CA HIS A 256 -20.91 7.88 -5.91
C HIS A 256 -20.54 8.19 -7.36
N ARG A 257 -19.53 9.03 -7.59
CA ARG A 257 -19.12 9.38 -8.96
C ARG A 257 -18.70 8.17 -9.80
N LYS A 258 -18.05 7.18 -9.18
CA LYS A 258 -17.48 6.02 -9.89
C LYS A 258 -18.49 4.90 -10.09
N ASN A 259 -19.42 4.74 -9.16
CA ASN A 259 -20.26 3.54 -9.07
C ASN A 259 -21.75 3.83 -9.22
N ASN A 260 -22.20 5.09 -9.17
CA ASN A 260 -23.62 5.43 -9.35
C ASN A 260 -24.11 4.94 -10.73
N GLY A 261 -25.22 4.20 -10.74
CA GLY A 261 -25.76 3.53 -11.94
C GLY A 261 -25.05 2.22 -12.34
N ARG A 262 -24.04 1.77 -11.60
CA ARG A 262 -23.31 0.51 -11.81
C ARG A 262 -23.28 -0.37 -10.54
N LEU A 263 -24.12 -0.04 -9.56
CA LEU A 263 -24.20 -0.82 -8.33
C LEU A 263 -24.98 -2.11 -8.60
N PRO A 264 -24.46 -3.27 -8.19
CA PRO A 264 -25.25 -4.49 -8.21
C PRO A 264 -26.44 -4.34 -7.27
N SER A 265 -27.52 -5.08 -7.52
CA SER A 265 -28.64 -5.10 -6.58
C SER A 265 -28.14 -5.60 -5.23
N THR A 266 -28.64 -5.05 -4.11
CA THR A 266 -28.26 -5.53 -2.76
C THR A 266 -28.57 -7.02 -2.55
N HIS A 267 -29.45 -7.57 -3.39
CA HIS A 267 -29.84 -8.98 -3.46
C HIS A 267 -28.90 -9.85 -4.30
N SER A 268 -28.04 -9.27 -5.16
CA SER A 268 -27.13 -10.04 -6.03
C SER A 268 -25.88 -10.52 -5.32
N PHE A 269 -25.56 -9.98 -4.13
CA PHE A 269 -24.48 -10.50 -3.32
C PHE A 269 -24.93 -11.77 -2.60
N SER A 270 -24.20 -12.86 -2.80
CA SER A 270 -24.50 -14.14 -2.17
C SER A 270 -24.58 -14.00 -0.65
N ALA A 271 -25.37 -14.86 0.00
CA ALA A 271 -25.44 -14.95 1.46
C ALA A 271 -24.08 -15.15 2.14
N GLN A 272 -23.06 -15.57 1.37
CA GLN A 272 -21.70 -15.87 1.84
C GLN A 272 -20.84 -14.62 2.09
N HIS A 273 -21.23 -13.43 1.61
CA HIS A 273 -20.50 -12.18 1.89
C HIS A 273 -21.44 -11.08 2.40
N PRO A 274 -21.88 -11.16 3.67
CA PRO A 274 -22.76 -10.16 4.26
C PRO A 274 -22.09 -8.78 4.33
N ALA A 275 -20.76 -8.71 4.39
CA ALA A 275 -20.02 -7.45 4.41
C ALA A 275 -20.24 -6.59 3.15
N SER A 276 -20.38 -7.21 1.97
CA SER A 276 -20.71 -6.53 0.72
C SER A 276 -22.09 -5.86 0.81
N ARG A 277 -23.07 -6.61 1.31
CA ARG A 277 -24.45 -6.13 1.51
C ARG A 277 -24.49 -4.96 2.49
N TYR A 278 -23.77 -5.06 3.61
CA TYR A 278 -23.69 -3.97 4.59
C TYR A 278 -23.00 -2.72 4.04
N THR A 279 -22.02 -2.89 3.16
CA THR A 279 -21.34 -1.75 2.52
C THR A 279 -22.32 -0.99 1.62
N LEU A 280 -23.10 -1.69 0.78
CA LEU A 280 -24.10 -1.05 -0.06
C LEU A 280 -25.26 -0.44 0.72
N ALA A 281 -25.76 -1.14 1.75
CA ALA A 281 -26.80 -0.62 2.61
C ALA A 281 -26.36 0.70 3.28
N ALA A 282 -25.12 0.76 3.78
CA ALA A 282 -24.57 1.99 4.36
C ALA A 282 -24.46 3.12 3.33
N TYR A 283 -24.05 2.81 2.09
CA TYR A 283 -23.99 3.79 1.02
C TYR A 283 -25.38 4.35 0.67
N GLU A 284 -26.40 3.49 0.46
CA GLU A 284 -27.75 3.96 0.14
C GLU A 284 -28.37 4.75 1.29
N ALA A 285 -28.09 4.38 2.55
CA ALA A 285 -28.56 5.13 3.72
C ALA A 285 -27.96 6.54 3.82
N ILE A 286 -26.69 6.74 3.44
CA ILE A 286 -26.00 8.04 3.56
C ILE A 286 -26.11 8.91 2.30
N LYS A 287 -26.42 8.32 1.15
CA LYS A 287 -26.54 8.98 -0.15
C LYS A 287 -27.48 10.20 -0.15
N PRO A 288 -28.67 10.20 0.50
CA PRO A 288 -29.52 11.39 0.57
C PRO A 288 -28.85 12.61 1.22
N SER A 289 -27.92 12.38 2.15
CA SER A 289 -27.17 13.44 2.84
C SER A 289 -26.05 14.04 1.98
N MET A 290 -25.74 13.45 0.82
CA MET A 290 -24.68 13.94 -0.06
C MET A 290 -24.90 15.36 -0.57
N HIS A 291 -26.15 15.73 -0.89
CA HIS A 291 -26.43 17.07 -1.41
C HIS A 291 -26.12 18.13 -0.34
N ARG A 292 -26.56 17.91 0.90
CA ARG A 292 -26.27 18.80 2.04
C ARG A 292 -24.77 18.92 2.29
N ALA A 293 -24.04 17.82 2.36
CA ALA A 293 -22.58 17.83 2.54
C ALA A 293 -21.85 18.53 1.37
N ARG A 294 -22.38 18.44 0.15
CA ARG A 294 -21.82 19.17 -1.02
C ARG A 294 -21.98 20.67 -0.89
N VAL A 295 -23.19 21.12 -0.54
CA VAL A 295 -23.51 22.55 -0.36
C VAL A 295 -22.64 23.12 0.74
N GLU A 296 -22.63 22.48 1.91
CA GLU A 296 -21.79 22.88 3.04
C GLU A 296 -20.31 22.96 2.66
N TRP A 297 -19.76 21.93 2.00
CA TRP A 297 -18.36 21.96 1.57
C TRP A 297 -18.06 23.05 0.54
N ALA A 298 -18.98 23.28 -0.41
CA ALA A 298 -18.82 24.32 -1.41
C ALA A 298 -18.83 25.71 -0.77
N GLU A 299 -19.73 25.95 0.19
CA GLU A 299 -19.91 27.25 0.86
C GLU A 299 -18.84 27.55 1.91
N THR A 300 -18.39 26.53 2.65
CA THR A 300 -17.47 26.72 3.78
C THR A 300 -15.99 26.56 3.41
N VAL A 301 -15.64 25.53 2.61
CA VAL A 301 -14.24 25.15 2.37
C VAL A 301 -13.68 25.79 1.10
N LYS A 302 -14.50 25.96 0.06
CA LYS A 302 -14.04 26.45 -1.25
C LYS A 302 -14.12 27.95 -1.46
N GLN A 303 -14.91 28.66 -0.65
CA GLN A 303 -15.16 30.09 -0.84
C GLN A 303 -14.23 30.99 -0.04
N ARG A 304 -13.42 30.44 0.86
CA ARG A 304 -12.59 31.23 1.79
C ARG A 304 -11.15 30.77 1.76
N CYS A 305 -10.22 31.71 1.82
CA CYS A 305 -8.83 31.38 2.10
C CYS A 305 -8.73 30.78 3.50
N SER A 306 -8.10 29.62 3.65
CA SER A 306 -7.96 28.98 4.96
C SER A 306 -7.04 29.74 5.92
N PHE A 307 -6.18 30.62 5.41
CA PHE A 307 -5.34 31.52 6.20
C PHE A 307 -6.07 32.83 6.53
N CYS A 308 -6.17 33.76 5.58
CA CYS A 308 -6.70 35.10 5.83
C CYS A 308 -8.23 35.17 5.91
N LYS A 309 -8.95 34.06 5.73
CA LYS A 309 -10.42 33.93 5.77
C LYS A 309 -11.20 34.78 4.76
N VAL A 310 -10.52 35.56 3.92
CA VAL A 310 -11.12 36.40 2.88
C VAL A 310 -11.76 35.53 1.79
N SER A 311 -12.99 35.89 1.42
CA SER A 311 -13.68 35.41 0.22
C SER A 311 -13.25 36.27 -0.98
N PRO A 312 -13.05 35.69 -2.18
CA PRO A 312 -12.57 36.47 -3.30
C PRO A 312 -13.67 37.41 -3.80
N PRO A 313 -13.31 38.58 -4.36
CA PRO A 313 -14.29 39.49 -4.94
C PRO A 313 -14.90 38.89 -6.22
N ARG A 314 -16.18 38.49 -6.15
CA ARG A 314 -17.23 38.26 -7.19
C ARG A 314 -16.92 37.60 -8.55
N ARG A 315 -15.67 37.29 -8.93
CA ARG A 315 -15.29 36.43 -10.07
C ARG A 315 -14.18 35.50 -9.57
N PRO A 316 -14.15 34.20 -9.92
CA PRO A 316 -13.29 33.27 -9.21
C PRO A 316 -11.81 33.37 -9.67
N PRO A 317 -10.87 33.96 -8.91
CA PRO A 317 -9.53 33.41 -8.92
C PRO A 317 -9.65 31.99 -8.37
N GLN A 318 -9.26 30.99 -9.15
CA GLN A 318 -9.22 29.61 -8.67
C GLN A 318 -8.30 29.56 -7.46
N PHE A 319 -8.89 29.39 -6.26
CA PHE A 319 -8.13 29.18 -5.05
C PHE A 319 -7.12 28.04 -5.29
N GLY A 320 -5.85 28.30 -4.97
CA GLY A 320 -4.82 27.29 -4.99
C GLY A 320 -5.15 26.24 -3.93
N ALA A 321 -5.48 25.03 -4.36
CA ALA A 321 -5.72 23.93 -3.44
C ALA A 321 -4.38 23.43 -2.88
N CYS A 322 -4.33 23.19 -1.57
CA CYS A 322 -3.25 22.42 -0.98
C CYS A 322 -3.18 21.02 -1.63
N SER A 323 -2.02 20.37 -1.56
CA SER A 323 -1.89 18.95 -1.94
C SER A 323 -2.83 18.04 -1.13
N CYS A 324 -3.26 18.48 0.07
CA CYS A 324 -4.31 17.81 0.83
C CYS A 324 -5.72 17.99 0.26
N ARG A 325 -5.97 19.03 -0.55
CA ARG A 325 -7.27 19.41 -1.12
C ARG A 325 -8.40 19.66 -0.12
N SER A 326 -8.06 19.73 1.17
CA SER A 326 -8.97 20.08 2.26
C SER A 326 -8.85 21.55 2.67
N VAL A 327 -7.88 22.27 2.08
CA VAL A 327 -7.48 23.63 2.45
C VAL A 327 -7.18 24.40 1.17
N TYR A 328 -7.66 25.64 1.08
CA TYR A 328 -7.65 26.45 -0.13
C TYR A 328 -7.05 27.83 0.17
N TYR A 329 -6.20 28.34 -0.71
CA TYR A 329 -5.46 29.59 -0.48
C TYR A 329 -5.66 30.57 -1.62
N CYS A 330 -5.90 31.84 -1.28
CA CYS A 330 -6.03 32.89 -2.30
C CYS A 330 -4.67 33.18 -2.97
N SER A 331 -3.56 32.80 -2.34
CA SER A 331 -2.21 32.96 -2.87
C SER A 331 -1.22 31.96 -2.26
N ARG A 332 -0.08 31.74 -2.93
CA ARG A 332 1.06 30.99 -2.36
C ARG A 332 1.61 31.63 -1.09
N VAL A 333 1.47 32.94 -0.91
CA VAL A 333 1.90 33.65 0.30
C VAL A 333 1.05 33.21 1.50
N CYS A 334 -0.28 33.17 1.35
CA CYS A 334 -1.18 32.66 2.38
C CYS A 334 -0.92 31.18 2.69
N GLN A 335 -0.60 30.37 1.67
CA GLN A 335 -0.22 28.97 1.89
C GLN A 335 1.06 28.85 2.74
N LYS A 336 2.11 29.62 2.42
CA LYS A 336 3.37 29.60 3.18
C LYS A 336 3.18 30.05 4.62
N ARG A 337 2.47 31.16 4.85
CA ARG A 337 2.21 31.68 6.21
C ARG A 337 1.40 30.70 7.05
N HIS A 338 0.33 30.14 6.49
CA HIS A 338 -0.45 29.11 7.19
C HIS A 338 0.40 27.91 7.60
N TRP A 339 1.38 27.52 6.78
CA TRP A 339 2.30 26.42 7.11
C TRP A 339 3.33 26.76 8.19
N GLN A 340 3.70 28.03 8.32
CA GLN A 340 4.61 28.51 9.36
C GLN A 340 3.90 28.62 10.71
N GLU A 341 2.66 29.11 10.72
CA GLU A 341 1.86 29.29 11.94
C GLU A 341 1.19 27.99 12.40
N HIS A 342 0.79 27.15 11.46
CA HIS A 342 0.17 25.84 11.69
C HIS A 342 0.93 24.77 10.92
N PRO A 343 2.18 24.47 11.32
CA PRO A 343 2.89 23.34 10.76
C PRO A 343 2.04 22.09 10.98
N PRO A 344 1.85 21.24 9.95
CA PRO A 344 1.13 20.00 10.15
C PRO A 344 1.81 19.25 11.28
N THR A 345 1.06 18.93 12.33
CA THR A 345 1.48 18.01 13.37
C THR A 345 1.96 16.73 12.69
N MET A 346 3.28 16.50 12.76
CA MET A 346 3.95 15.36 12.12
C MET A 346 3.46 14.02 12.69
#